data_AF-H0I449-F1
#
_entry.id   AF-H0I449-F1
#
_cell.length_a   1.000
_cell.length_b   1.000
_cell.length_c   1.000
_cell.angle_alpha   90.00
_cell.angle_beta   90.00
_cell.angle_gamma   90.00
#
_symmetry.space_group_name_H-M   'P 1'
#
loop_
_entity.id
_entity.type
_entity.pdbx_description
1 polymer ?
#
loop_
_entity_poly.entity_id
_entity_poly.type
_entity_poly.pdbx_seq_one_letter_code
_entity_poly.pdbx_strand_id
1 'polypeptide(L)'
;RRPSQWQVTMRVTLPWIMPGVIAGALFAFAVSFDQFVVSYFLSTPGEATLPVEIYAAIRKGFTPEINAVSTIIIAVSMGLMLVAARFFKFGGEK
;
A
#
# COMPACT_ATOMS: atom_id res chain seq x y z
N ARG A 1 11.45 33.61 -36.89
CA ARG A 1 10.24 32.77 -37.09
C ARG A 1 9.42 32.84 -35.81
N ARG A 2 8.13 33.24 -35.86
CA ARG A 2 7.27 33.25 -34.67
C ARG A 2 7.02 31.80 -34.21
N PRO A 3 7.16 31.47 -32.92
CA PRO A 3 6.80 30.14 -32.43
C PRO A 3 5.29 29.92 -32.61
N SER A 4 4.91 28.71 -33.02
CA SER A 4 3.50 28.31 -33.13
C SER A 4 2.86 28.18 -31.74
N GLN A 5 1.54 28.40 -31.64
CA GLN A 5 0.80 28.35 -30.38
C GLN A 5 1.02 27.01 -29.64
N TRP A 6 1.07 25.90 -30.39
CA TRP A 6 1.36 24.57 -29.86
C TRP A 6 2.75 24.45 -29.21
N GLN A 7 3.77 25.09 -29.80
CA GLN A 7 5.11 25.12 -29.23
C GLN A 7 5.15 25.92 -27.92
N VAL A 8 4.37 26.99 -27.81
CA VAL A 8 4.27 27.78 -26.58
C VAL A 8 3.58 26.98 -25.47
N THR A 9 2.47 26.30 -25.78
CA THR A 9 1.77 25.44 -24.80
C THR A 9 2.68 24.34 -24.27
N MET A 10 3.35 23.59 -25.12
CA MET A 10 4.19 22.45 -24.70
C MET A 10 5.50 22.88 -24.00
N ARG A 11 6.13 23.99 -24.43
CA ARG A 11 7.46 24.37 -23.94
C ARG A 11 7.44 25.43 -22.83
N VAL A 12 6.37 26.20 -22.71
CA VAL A 12 6.28 27.31 -21.75
C VAL A 12 5.15 27.08 -20.77
N THR A 13 3.92 26.91 -21.26
CA THR A 13 2.74 26.79 -20.38
C THR A 13 2.75 25.48 -19.60
N LEU A 14 2.95 24.35 -20.28
CA LEU A 14 2.87 23.01 -19.69
C LEU A 14 3.92 22.78 -18.60
N PRO A 15 5.22 23.15 -18.75
CA PRO A 15 6.21 23.03 -17.68
C PRO A 15 5.92 23.94 -16.49
N TRP A 16 5.35 25.13 -16.73
CA TRP A 16 4.97 26.08 -15.68
C TRP A 16 3.82 25.56 -14.82
N ILE A 17 2.80 24.96 -15.43
CA ILE A 17 1.66 24.39 -14.71
C ILE A 17 1.87 22.92 -14.32
N MET A 18 3.00 22.32 -14.71
CA MET A 18 3.34 20.91 -14.49
C MET A 18 3.13 20.44 -13.05
N PRO A 19 3.56 21.17 -11.98
CA PRO A 19 3.29 20.74 -10.61
C PRO A 19 1.78 20.64 -10.31
N GLY A 20 0.96 21.54 -10.85
CA GLY A 20 -0.50 21.49 -10.72
C GLY A 20 -1.12 20.36 -11.54
N VAL A 21 -0.61 20.10 -12.75
CA VAL A 21 -1.04 18.96 -13.59
C VAL A 21 -0.72 17.64 -12.92
N ILE A 22 0.47 17.50 -12.32
CA ILE A 22 0.85 16.30 -11.57
C ILE A 22 -0.05 16.13 -10.34
N ALA A 23 -0.32 17.20 -9.59
CA ALA A 23 -1.24 17.14 -8.45
C ALA A 23 -2.65 16.71 -8.88
N GLY A 24 -3.18 17.27 -9.97
CA GLY A 24 -4.47 16.90 -10.55
C GLY A 24 -4.51 15.46 -11.06
N ALA A 25 -3.43 15.00 -11.69
CA ALA A 25 -3.30 13.61 -12.16
C ALA A 25 -3.27 12.61 -10.99
N LEU A 26 -2.52 12.91 -9.93
CA LEU A 26 -2.48 12.07 -8.72
C LEU A 26 -3.83 12.05 -8.01
N PHE A 27 -4.52 13.19 -7.93
CA PHE A 27 -5.86 13.28 -7.35
C PHE A 27 -6.87 12.47 -8.16
N ALA A 28 -6.88 12.62 -9.49
CA ALA A 28 -7.76 11.86 -10.37
C ALA A 28 -7.48 10.35 -10.30
N PHE A 29 -6.21 9.96 -10.22
CA PHE A 29 -5.80 8.57 -10.01
C PHE A 29 -6.33 8.03 -8.67
N ALA A 30 -6.13 8.75 -7.57
CA ALA A 30 -6.61 8.35 -6.25
C ALA A 30 -8.14 8.17 -6.22
N VAL A 31 -8.89 9.12 -6.79
CA VAL A 31 -10.35 9.06 -6.88
C VAL A 31 -10.82 7.91 -7.78
N SER A 32 -10.10 7.62 -8.87
CA SER A 32 -10.40 6.46 -9.72
C SER A 32 -10.13 5.14 -9.01
N PHE A 33 -9.05 5.06 -8.22
CA PHE A 33 -8.66 3.86 -7.49
C PHE A 33 -9.59 3.56 -6.30
N ASP A 34 -10.16 4.61 -5.68
CA ASP A 34 -11.14 4.49 -4.58
C ASP A 34 -12.50 3.91 -5.03
N GLN A 35 -12.84 3.97 -6.32
CA GLN A 35 -14.09 3.45 -6.88
C GLN A 35 -14.11 1.91 -7.01
N PHE A 36 -13.62 1.21 -5.99
CA PHE A 36 -13.67 -0.24 -5.88
C PHE A 36 -15.11 -0.76 -5.89
N VAL A 37 -16.04 -0.11 -5.17
CA VAL A 37 -17.42 -0.60 -5.03
C VAL A 37 -18.11 -0.70 -6.40
N VAL A 38 -17.98 0.35 -7.21
CA VAL A 38 -18.55 0.39 -8.57
C VAL A 38 -17.88 -0.65 -9.46
N SER A 39 -16.56 -0.75 -9.41
CA SER A 39 -15.79 -1.75 -10.16
C SER A 39 -16.17 -3.18 -9.77
N TYR A 40 -16.39 -3.46 -8.49
CA TYR A 40 -16.76 -4.78 -7.97
C TYR A 40 -18.15 -5.23 -8.47
N PHE A 41 -19.12 -4.31 -8.54
CA PHE A 41 -20.46 -4.63 -9.05
C PHE A 41 -20.55 -4.70 -10.58
N LEU A 42 -19.65 -4.02 -11.30
CA LEU A 42 -19.58 -4.05 -12.76
C LEU A 42 -18.61 -5.13 -13.30
N SER A 43 -17.69 -5.63 -12.48
CA SER A 43 -16.77 -6.70 -12.85
C SER A 43 -17.51 -8.01 -13.08
N THR A 44 -17.29 -8.60 -14.26
CA THR A 44 -17.78 -9.94 -14.62
C THR A 44 -16.75 -10.99 -14.18
N PRO A 45 -17.14 -12.23 -13.79
CA PRO A 45 -16.18 -13.28 -13.43
C PRO A 45 -15.15 -13.50 -14.55
N GLY A 46 -13.88 -13.16 -14.28
CA GLY A 46 -12.77 -13.27 -15.25
C GLY A 46 -12.03 -11.96 -15.55
N GLU A 47 -12.64 -10.79 -15.30
CA GLU A 47 -12.04 -9.46 -15.52
C GLU A 47 -12.00 -8.69 -14.20
N ALA A 48 -11.04 -9.05 -13.34
CA ALA A 48 -10.84 -8.38 -12.06
C ALA A 48 -9.86 -7.22 -12.22
N THR A 49 -10.31 -6.02 -11.87
CA THR A 49 -9.44 -4.84 -11.79
C THR A 49 -8.51 -4.96 -10.58
N LEU A 50 -7.35 -4.29 -10.61
CA LEU A 50 -6.36 -4.34 -9.51
C LEU A 50 -6.97 -4.16 -8.11
N PRO A 51 -7.89 -3.20 -7.86
CA PRO A 51 -8.53 -3.07 -6.55
C PRO A 51 -9.40 -4.28 -6.15
N VAL A 52 -10.07 -4.90 -7.12
CA VAL A 52 -10.93 -6.06 -6.90
C VAL A 52 -10.12 -7.30 -6.54
N GLU A 53 -8.97 -7.51 -7.20
CA GLU A 53 -8.04 -8.59 -6.84
C GLU A 53 -7.42 -8.38 -5.45
N ILE A 54 -7.02 -7.16 -5.10
CA ILE A 54 -6.49 -6.87 -3.74
C ILE A 54 -7.56 -7.19 -2.69
N TYR A 55 -8.81 -6.77 -2.91
CA TYR A 55 -9.92 -7.09 -2.00
C TYR A 55 -10.19 -8.59 -1.91
N ALA A 56 -10.21 -9.29 -3.05
CA ALA A 56 -10.40 -10.73 -3.11
C ALA A 56 -9.26 -11.51 -2.43
N ALA A 57 -8.02 -11.04 -2.54
CA ALA A 57 -6.85 -11.61 -1.87
C ALA A 57 -6.93 -11.46 -0.34
N ILE A 58 -7.37 -10.30 0.16
CA ILE A 58 -7.62 -10.09 1.58
C ILE A 58 -8.76 -11.00 2.07
N ARG A 59 -9.83 -11.16 1.28
CA ARG A 59 -10.98 -12.02 1.59
C ARG A 59 -10.68 -13.52 1.51
N LYS A 60 -9.76 -13.94 0.65
CA LYS A 60 -9.18 -15.30 0.64
C LYS A 60 -8.44 -15.62 1.94
N GLY A 61 -8.19 -14.60 2.77
CA GLY A 61 -7.81 -14.70 4.16
C GLY A 61 -6.30 -14.79 4.33
N PHE A 62 -5.81 -14.09 5.35
CA PHE A 62 -4.65 -14.58 6.10
C PHE A 62 -4.95 -16.04 6.43
N THR A 63 -4.23 -16.97 5.80
CA THR A 63 -4.43 -18.39 6.09
C THR A 63 -4.28 -18.58 7.61
N PRO A 64 -5.09 -19.44 8.25
CA PRO A 64 -4.87 -19.82 9.66
C PRO A 64 -3.42 -20.20 9.95
N GLU A 65 -2.70 -20.62 8.92
CA GLU A 65 -1.25 -20.86 8.88
C GLU A 65 -0.43 -19.62 9.23
N ILE A 66 -0.70 -18.43 8.67
CA ILE A 66 0.03 -17.19 8.98
C ILE A 66 -0.19 -16.79 10.45
N ASN A 67 -1.42 -16.95 10.94
CA ASN A 67 -1.74 -16.68 12.34
C ASN A 67 -1.05 -17.69 13.26
N ALA A 68 -1.05 -18.98 12.91
CA ALA A 68 -0.36 -20.03 13.66
C ALA A 68 1.16 -19.80 13.72
N VAL A 69 1.80 -19.45 12.60
CA VAL A 69 3.22 -19.13 12.53
C VAL A 69 3.54 -17.90 13.39
N SER A 70 2.69 -16.87 13.34
CA SER A 70 2.87 -15.65 14.14
C SER A 70 2.80 -15.93 15.64
N THR A 71 1.84 -16.76 16.08
CA THR A 71 1.74 -17.17 17.49
C THR A 71 2.95 -17.98 17.94
N ILE A 72 3.47 -18.89 17.10
CA ILE A 72 4.68 -19.67 17.41
C ILE A 72 5.89 -18.75 17.60
N ILE A 73 6.11 -17.80 16.69
CA ILE A 73 7.23 -16.87 16.77
C ILE A 73 7.16 -16.01 18.05
N ILE A 74 5.97 -15.49 18.38
CA ILE A 74 5.76 -14.71 19.60
C ILE A 74 6.01 -15.56 20.85
N ALA A 75 5.48 -16.78 20.90
CA ALA A 75 5.66 -17.68 22.03
C ALA A 75 7.14 -18.04 22.26
N VAL A 76 7.87 -18.34 21.19
CA VAL A 76 9.32 -18.63 21.24
C VAL A 76 10.11 -17.41 21.71
N SER A 77 9.82 -16.23 21.16
CA SER A 77 10.51 -14.98 21.52
C SER A 77 10.27 -14.62 22.99
N MET A 78 9.03 -14.77 23.45
CA MET A 78 8.67 -14.50 24.85
C MET A 78 9.31 -15.54 25.78
N GLY A 79 9.33 -16.82 25.40
CA GLY A 79 10.03 -17.87 26.14
C GLY A 79 11.53 -17.60 26.26
N LEU A 80 12.19 -17.24 25.16
CA LEU A 80 13.61 -16.84 25.15
C LEU A 80 13.86 -15.63 26.04
N MET A 81 13.01 -14.61 25.98
CA MET A 81 13.13 -13.44 26.87
C MET A 81 12.95 -13.80 28.34
N LEU A 82 11.99 -14.66 28.70
CA LEU A 82 11.78 -15.10 30.08
C LEU A 82 12.95 -15.94 30.59
N VAL A 83 13.48 -16.82 29.74
CA VAL A 83 14.69 -17.61 30.01
C VAL A 83 15.88 -16.68 30.21
N ALA A 84 16.12 -15.76 29.28
CA ALA A 84 17.17 -14.75 29.40
C ALA A 84 17.00 -13.93 30.69
N ALA A 85 15.81 -13.42 30.99
CA ALA A 85 15.55 -12.67 32.23
C ALA A 85 15.80 -13.51 33.49
N ARG A 86 15.53 -14.82 33.45
CA ARG A 86 15.74 -15.72 34.59
C ARG A 86 17.20 -16.12 34.79
N PHE A 87 17.99 -16.23 33.71
CA PHE A 87 19.43 -16.48 33.74
C PHE A 87 20.24 -15.21 33.99
N PHE A 88 19.82 -14.06 33.46
CA PHE A 88 20.36 -12.72 33.74
C PHE A 88 19.77 -12.11 35.01
N LYS A 89 19.42 -12.93 36.02
CA LYS A 89 18.97 -12.45 37.32
C LYS A 89 20.10 -11.63 37.98
N PHE A 90 19.97 -10.31 37.87
CA PHE A 90 20.43 -9.28 38.80
C PHE A 90 21.95 -9.19 39.06
N GLY A 91 22.70 -8.75 38.05
CA GLY A 91 24.01 -8.10 38.22
C GLY A 91 23.89 -6.57 38.32
N GLY A 92 22.84 -6.07 38.94
CA GLY A 92 22.71 -4.65 39.26
C GLY A 92 23.40 -4.36 40.59
N GLU A 93 24.72 -4.13 40.55
CA GLU A 93 25.44 -3.48 41.64
C GLU A 93 24.82 -2.10 41.92
N LYS A 94 24.14 -1.98 43.07
CA LYS A 94 24.42 -0.98 44.11
C LYS A 94 24.05 -1.56 45.47
#